data_AF-A0A856MN36-F1
#
_entry.id   AF-A0A856MN36-F1
#
_cell.length_a   1.000
_cell.length_b   1.000
_cell.length_c   1.000
_cell.angle_alpha   90.00
_cell.angle_beta   90.00
_cell.angle_gamma   90.00
#
_symmetry.space_group_name_H-M   'P 1'
#
loop_
_entity.id
_entity.type
_entity.pdbx_description
1 polymer ?
#
loop_
_entity_poly.entity_id
_entity_poly.type
_entity_poly.pdbx_seq_one_letter_code
_entity_poly.pdbx_strand_id
1 'polypeptide(L)'
;MVSTPTKRTKLIKVYVFDDEKTVIKEKADATGVTASEYLRSCGLRRVLAAKPPADIITIRATAGTLKSELMMLSHLALETNNQQIINQVEIAIALLDKTIAAAFNLTP
;
A
#
# COMPACT_ATOMS: atom_id res chain seq x y z
N MET A 1 -2.38 -8.63 31.43
CA MET A 1 -3.41 -7.61 31.15
C MET A 1 -3.02 -6.88 29.89
N VAL A 2 -3.80 -7.04 28.82
CA VAL A 2 -3.55 -6.38 27.53
C VAL A 2 -3.97 -4.91 27.68
N SER A 3 -3.02 -3.99 27.57
CA SER A 3 -3.29 -2.55 27.54
C SER A 3 -4.09 -2.23 26.28
N THR A 4 -5.40 -2.09 26.43
CA THR A 4 -6.25 -1.51 25.39
C THR A 4 -5.75 -0.08 25.13
N PRO A 5 -5.44 0.31 23.89
CA PRO A 5 -5.04 1.68 23.62
C PRO A 5 -6.21 2.60 23.99
N THR A 6 -5.95 3.47 24.95
CA THR A 6 -6.84 4.46 25.53
C THR A 6 -7.56 5.23 24.43
N LYS A 7 -8.90 5.18 24.43
CA LYS A 7 -9.72 6.14 23.67
C LYS A 7 -9.21 7.55 23.97
N ARG A 8 -9.12 8.40 22.95
CA ARG A 8 -8.63 9.78 23.11
C ARG A 8 -9.55 10.52 24.07
N THR A 9 -9.01 11.04 25.16
CA THR A 9 -9.75 11.76 26.20
C THR A 9 -9.60 13.29 26.11
N LYS A 10 -8.58 13.78 25.39
CA LYS A 10 -8.31 15.21 25.22
C LYS A 10 -8.64 15.66 23.80
N LEU A 11 -9.45 16.72 23.72
CA LEU A 11 -9.79 17.41 22.49
C LEU A 11 -8.93 18.66 22.36
N ILE A 12 -8.36 18.88 21.17
CA ILE A 12 -7.59 20.07 20.83
C ILE A 12 -8.39 20.83 19.78
N LYS A 13 -8.67 22.10 20.05
CA LYS A 13 -9.27 23.01 19.08
C LYS A 13 -8.15 23.74 18.35
N VAL A 14 -8.20 23.72 17.02
CA VAL A 14 -7.27 24.44 16.15
C VAL A 14 -8.09 25.44 15.36
N TYR A 15 -7.71 26.72 15.42
CA TYR A 15 -8.32 27.77 14.63
C TYR A 15 -7.49 27.97 13.37
N VAL A 16 -8.17 28.01 12.23
CA VAL A 16 -7.58 28.15 10.90
C VAL A 16 -8.48 29.04 10.06
N PHE A 17 -7.91 29.70 9.07
CA PHE A 17 -8.66 30.41 8.04
C PHE A 17 -9.36 29.42 7.08
N ASP A 18 -10.32 29.91 6.30
CA ASP A 18 -11.13 29.04 5.42
C ASP A 18 -10.32 28.42 4.26
N ASP A 19 -9.33 29.15 3.75
CA ASP A 19 -8.36 28.65 2.77
C ASP A 19 -7.47 27.56 3.38
N GLU A 20 -6.93 27.78 4.58
CA GLU A 20 -6.13 26.78 5.32
C GLU A 20 -6.95 25.51 5.60
N LYS A 21 -8.21 25.67 5.99
CA LYS A 21 -9.14 24.56 6.22
C LYS A 21 -9.37 23.73 4.96
N THR A 22 -9.43 24.38 3.80
CA THR A 22 -9.59 23.71 2.51
C THR A 22 -8.34 22.89 2.17
N VAL A 23 -7.16 23.50 2.30
CA VAL A 23 -5.87 22.83 2.07
C VAL A 23 -5.67 21.63 3.01
N ILE A 24 -6.04 21.76 4.29
CA ILE A 24 -5.95 20.65 5.26
C ILE A 24 -6.82 19.47 4.82
N LYS A 25 -8.04 19.74 4.34
CA LYS A 25 -8.94 18.69 3.86
C LYS A 25 -8.39 17.99 2.63
N GLU A 26 -7.96 18.74 1.63
CA GLU A 26 -7.38 18.18 0.39
C GLU A 26 -6.19 17.28 0.68
N LYS A 27 -5.29 17.70 1.59
CA LYS A 27 -4.12 16.89 1.98
C LYS A 27 -4.50 15.66 2.83
N ALA A 28 -5.53 15.78 3.67
CA ALA A 28 -6.06 14.64 4.42
C ALA A 28 -6.69 13.60 3.48
N ASP A 29 -7.46 14.05 2.49
CA ASP A 29 -8.12 13.21 1.50
C ASP A 29 -7.10 12.52 0.59
N ALA A 30 -6.05 13.22 0.15
CA ALA A 30 -4.94 12.66 -0.61
C ALA A 30 -4.19 11.54 0.14
N THR A 31 -4.19 11.58 1.46
CA THR A 31 -3.57 10.57 2.33
C THR A 31 -4.58 9.51 2.83
N GLY A 32 -5.87 9.68 2.51
CA GLY A 32 -6.94 8.75 2.89
C GLY A 32 -7.27 8.75 4.39
N VAL A 33 -6.89 9.79 5.14
CA VAL A 33 -7.16 9.92 6.58
C VAL A 33 -8.09 11.09 6.87
N THR A 34 -8.70 11.10 8.07
CA THR A 34 -9.50 12.27 8.49
C THR A 34 -8.60 13.48 8.73
N ALA A 35 -9.15 14.70 8.58
CA ALA A 35 -8.45 15.94 8.90
C ALA A 35 -7.85 15.95 10.32
N SER A 36 -8.53 15.31 11.29
CA SER A 36 -8.04 15.20 12.67
C SER A 36 -6.78 14.34 12.78
N GLU A 37 -6.67 13.27 11.99
CA GLU A 37 -5.48 12.41 11.97
C GLU A 37 -4.36 13.02 11.14
N TYR A 38 -4.71 13.76 10.08
CA TYR A 38 -3.77 14.54 9.30
C TYR A 38 -3.04 15.57 10.18
N LEU A 39 -3.80 16.42 10.89
CA LEU A 39 -3.23 17.44 11.79
C LEU A 39 -2.40 16.83 12.91
N ARG A 40 -2.85 15.70 13.47
CA ARG A 40 -2.08 14.96 14.46
C ARG A 40 -0.75 14.47 13.91
N SER A 41 -0.76 13.89 12.72
CA SER A 41 0.46 13.37 12.09
C SER A 41 1.44 14.50 11.78
N CYS A 42 0.96 15.65 11.31
CA CYS A 42 1.78 16.86 11.18
C CYS A 42 2.39 17.27 12.53
N GLY A 43 1.59 17.37 13.60
CA GLY A 43 2.07 17.73 14.93
C GLY A 43 3.06 16.73 15.53
N LEU A 44 2.93 15.44 15.20
CA LEU A 44 3.83 14.37 15.62
C LEU A 44 4.98 14.11 14.64
N ARG A 45 5.12 14.92 13.58
CA ARG A 45 6.12 14.75 12.49
C ARG A 45 6.12 13.33 11.89
N ARG A 46 4.94 12.72 11.79
CA ARG A 46 4.78 11.40 11.16
C ARG A 46 4.69 11.58 9.65
N VAL A 47 5.37 10.70 8.91
CA VAL A 47 5.25 10.63 7.46
C VAL A 47 3.89 10.03 7.13
N LEU A 48 3.03 10.82 6.47
CA LEU A 48 1.81 10.33 5.86
C LEU A 48 2.11 10.01 4.40
N ALA A 49 2.01 8.72 4.04
CA ALA A 49 2.06 8.32 2.65
C ALA A 49 0.76 8.71 1.96
N ALA A 50 0.85 9.23 0.73
CA ALA A 50 -0.31 9.41 -0.12
C ALA A 50 -0.97 8.05 -0.37
N LYS A 51 -2.31 8.04 -0.45
CA LYS A 51 -3.02 6.83 -0.84
C LYS A 51 -2.63 6.51 -2.29
N PRO A 52 -2.18 5.28 -2.59
CA PRO A 52 -1.90 4.91 -3.97
C PRO A 52 -3.19 5.04 -4.82
N PRO A 53 -3.09 5.51 -6.07
CA PRO A 53 -4.21 5.56 -7.01
C PRO A 53 -4.98 4.23 -7.06
N ALA A 54 -6.30 4.30 -7.26
CA ALA A 54 -7.15 3.11 -7.34
C ALA A 54 -6.67 2.11 -8.39
N ASP A 55 -6.16 2.61 -9.51
CA ASP A 55 -5.60 1.79 -10.61
C ASP A 55 -4.41 0.94 -10.13
N ILE A 56 -3.55 1.49 -9.28
CA ILE A 56 -2.38 0.78 -8.75
C ILE A 56 -2.80 -0.32 -7.76
N ILE A 57 -3.89 -0.10 -7.02
CA ILE A 57 -4.49 -1.13 -6.14
C ILE A 57 -5.04 -2.29 -7.00
N THR A 58 -5.75 -1.97 -8.08
CA THR A 58 -6.26 -2.97 -9.03
C THR A 58 -5.12 -3.76 -9.68
N ILE A 59 -4.06 -3.07 -10.14
CA ILE A 59 -2.85 -3.70 -10.69
C ILE A 59 -2.25 -4.68 -9.68
N ARG A 60 -2.17 -4.31 -8.39
CA ARG A 60 -1.67 -5.22 -7.35
C ARG A 60 -2.54 -6.46 -7.19
N ALA A 61 -3.86 -6.31 -7.21
CA ALA A 61 -4.78 -7.44 -7.09
C ALA A 61 -4.63 -8.41 -8.27
N THR A 62 -4.62 -7.88 -9.51
CA THR A 62 -4.44 -8.66 -10.74
C THR A 62 -3.05 -9.30 -10.82
N ALA A 63 -2.02 -8.60 -10.36
CA ALA A 63 -0.68 -9.18 -10.26
C ALA A 63 -0.64 -10.33 -9.23
N GLY A 64 -1.35 -10.19 -8.11
CA GLY A 64 -1.49 -11.26 -7.12
C GLY A 64 -2.12 -12.53 -7.71
N THR A 65 -3.20 -12.40 -8.49
CA THR A 65 -3.82 -13.56 -9.16
C THR A 65 -2.89 -14.19 -10.19
N LEU A 66 -2.18 -13.38 -10.99
CA LEU A 66 -1.21 -13.88 -11.96
C LEU A 66 -0.05 -14.64 -11.28
N LYS A 67 0.44 -14.16 -10.14
CA LYS A 67 1.47 -14.86 -9.36
C LYS A 67 0.99 -16.23 -8.88
N SER A 68 -0.26 -16.32 -8.42
CA SER A 68 -0.86 -17.60 -8.02
C SER A 68 -0.96 -18.58 -9.19
N GLU A 69 -1.37 -18.12 -10.38
CA GLU A 69 -1.40 -18.93 -11.60
C GLU A 69 -0.01 -19.43 -12.00
N LEU A 70 1.00 -18.55 -11.95
CA LEU A 70 2.39 -18.92 -12.21
C LEU A 70 2.90 -19.97 -11.21
N MET A 71 2.58 -19.83 -9.92
CA MET A 71 2.94 -20.84 -8.91
C MET A 71 2.29 -22.20 -9.18
N MET A 72 1.02 -22.23 -9.60
CA MET A 72 0.38 -23.48 -10.03
C MET A 72 1.09 -24.10 -11.23
N LEU A 73 1.48 -23.28 -12.22
CA LEU A 73 2.22 -23.75 -13.39
C LEU A 73 3.61 -24.30 -13.01
N SER A 74 4.28 -23.69 -12.03
CA SER A 74 5.53 -24.23 -11.46
C SER A 74 5.32 -25.60 -10.84
N HIS A 75 4.23 -25.78 -10.08
CA HIS A 75 3.92 -27.07 -9.46
C HIS A 75 3.70 -28.17 -10.50
N LEU A 76 2.93 -27.91 -11.55
CA LEU A 76 2.71 -28.84 -12.66
C LEU A 76 4.01 -29.12 -13.46
N ALA A 77 4.88 -28.11 -13.60
CA ALA A 77 6.17 -28.26 -14.25
C ALA A 77 7.14 -29.14 -13.44
N LEU A 78 7.07 -29.09 -12.10
CA LEU A 78 7.80 -29.99 -11.21
C LEU A 78 7.32 -31.44 -11.36
N GLU A 79 6.00 -31.67 -11.43
CA GLU A 79 5.44 -33.01 -11.63
C GLU A 79 5.85 -33.62 -12.98
N THR A 80 5.99 -32.79 -14.01
CA THR A 80 6.41 -33.20 -15.36
C THR A 80 7.93 -33.15 -15.59
N ASN A 81 8.69 -32.78 -14.55
CA ASN A 81 10.14 -32.59 -14.57
C ASN A 81 10.64 -31.67 -15.70
N ASN A 82 9.84 -30.66 -16.07
CA ASN A 82 10.15 -29.72 -17.13
C ASN A 82 10.91 -28.50 -16.59
N GLN A 83 12.23 -28.66 -16.48
CA GLN A 83 13.12 -27.64 -15.92
C GLN A 83 13.06 -26.28 -16.64
N GLN A 84 12.79 -26.29 -17.94
CA GLN A 84 12.69 -25.06 -18.73
C GLN A 84 11.49 -24.21 -18.28
N ILE A 85 10.34 -24.85 -18.03
CA ILE A 85 9.14 -24.16 -17.57
C ILE A 85 9.35 -23.62 -16.14
N ILE A 86 9.97 -24.39 -15.25
CA ILE A 86 10.27 -23.96 -13.87
C ILE A 86 11.10 -22.67 -13.89
N ASN A 87 12.23 -22.67 -14.63
CA ASN A 87 13.10 -21.50 -14.72
C ASN A 87 12.36 -20.27 -15.29
N GLN A 88 11.49 -20.49 -16.28
CA GLN A 88 10.76 -19.41 -16.91
C GLN A 88 9.68 -18.82 -16.00
N VAL A 89 9.05 -19.64 -15.15
CA VAL A 89 8.13 -19.18 -14.11
C VAL A 89 8.84 -18.36 -13.04
N GLU A 90 10.01 -18.79 -12.56
CA GLU A 90 10.78 -18.03 -11.56
C GLU A 90 11.15 -16.64 -12.07
N ILE A 91 11.59 -16.54 -13.32
CA ILE A 91 11.87 -15.26 -13.98
C ILE A 91 10.60 -14.39 -14.07
N ALA A 92 9.46 -14.98 -14.44
CA ALA A 92 8.20 -14.26 -14.54
C ALA A 92 7.73 -13.71 -13.18
N ILE A 93 7.86 -14.50 -12.11
CA ILE A 93 7.53 -14.06 -10.75
C ILE A 93 8.46 -12.92 -10.29
N ALA A 94 9.77 -13.04 -10.54
CA ALA A 94 10.73 -12.00 -10.18
C ALA A 94 10.46 -10.67 -10.91
N LEU A 95 10.11 -10.73 -12.19
CA LEU A 95 9.77 -9.55 -12.99
C LEU A 95 8.47 -8.89 -12.51
N LEU A 96 7.47 -9.71 -12.13
CA LEU A 96 6.22 -9.24 -11.55
C LEU A 96 6.45 -8.51 -10.22
N ASP A 97 7.24 -9.11 -9.32
CA ASP A 97 7.57 -8.50 -8.01
C ASP A 97 8.32 -7.16 -8.20
N LYS A 98 9.26 -7.09 -9.14
CA LYS A 98 9.97 -5.85 -9.49
C LYS A 98 9.02 -4.77 -10.03
N THR A 99 8.04 -5.16 -10.83
CA THR A 99 7.06 -4.23 -11.42
C THR A 99 6.11 -3.68 -10.35
N ILE A 100 5.66 -4.52 -9.40
CA ILE A 100 4.87 -4.06 -8.25
C ILE A 100 5.70 -3.12 -7.38
N ALA A 101 6.95 -3.47 -7.06
CA ALA A 101 7.81 -2.60 -6.23
C ALA A 101 7.99 -1.20 -6.87
N ALA A 102 8.23 -1.15 -8.18
CA ALA A 102 8.33 0.09 -8.93
C ALA A 102 7.01 0.89 -8.92
N ALA A 103 5.87 0.22 -9.13
CA ALA A 103 4.55 0.88 -9.14
C ALA A 103 4.18 1.52 -7.79
N PHE A 104 4.65 0.94 -6.68
CA PHE A 104 4.35 1.46 -5.34
C PHE A 104 5.45 2.37 -4.77
N ASN A 105 6.49 2.70 -5.55
CA ASN A 105 7.70 3.39 -5.05
C ASN A 105 8.24 2.73 -3.76
N LEU A 106 8.08 1.41 -3.64
CA LEU A 106 8.65 0.63 -2.55
C LEU A 106 10.11 0.42 -2.92
N THR A 107 10.97 1.40 -2.66
CA THR A 107 12.41 1.18 -2.75
C THR A 107 12.84 0.16 -1.69
N PRO A 108 13.86 -0.67 -1.98
CA PRO A 108 14.38 -1.66 -1.03
C PRO A 108 14.88 -1.03 0.27
#